data_AF-D9ZHJ8-F1
#
_entry.id   AF-D9ZHJ8-F1
#
_cell.length_a   1.000
_cell.length_b   1.000
_cell.length_c   1.000
_cell.angle_alpha   90.00
_cell.angle_beta   90.00
_cell.angle_gamma   90.00
#
_symmetry.space_group_name_H-M   'P 1'
#
loop_
_entity.id
_entity.type
_entity.pdbx_description
1 polymer ?
#
loop_
_entity_poly.entity_id
_entity_poly.type
_entity_poly.pdbx_seq_one_letter_code
_entity_poly.pdbx_strand_id
1 'polypeptide(L)'
;ILVLTYPLIGNYGIPSEKEFDEHGLHKHFEWIEGISIAALVVGEICETPSHWRSKQTLSKWMLDHNVPGISGIDTRALTKKIRENGTILGRIVYEYPEHPKTLKFNDPNERNLVAECSVKETMTFNATGTPRICAIDCGLKLNQIRCFLARGARVDLVPWNHPLNESEFDGLFISNGPGDPVVCKDTVTQIKKILASGKTPVFGICLGHQLLATAIGCKTYKMKYGNRGHNLPCIHHGTGRCFMTSQNHGFAVDT
;
A
#
# COMPACT_ATOMS: atom_id res chain seq x y z
N ILE A 1 9.95 -7.60 2.19
CA ILE A 1 11.26 -7.20 1.65
C ILE A 1 11.04 -6.66 0.26
N LEU A 2 11.41 -5.41 -0.01
CA LEU A 2 11.27 -4.78 -1.32
C LEU A 2 12.58 -4.93 -2.10
N VAL A 3 12.50 -5.44 -3.32
CA VAL A 3 13.63 -5.50 -4.25
C VAL A 3 13.37 -4.48 -5.35
N LEU A 4 14.26 -3.50 -5.50
CA LEU A 4 14.15 -2.50 -6.55
C LEU A 4 14.88 -2.96 -7.81
N THR A 5 14.19 -2.88 -8.94
CA THR A 5 14.74 -3.27 -10.25
C THR A 5 15.56 -2.15 -10.89
N TYR A 6 15.31 -0.89 -10.53
CA TYR A 6 16.18 0.21 -10.94
C TYR A 6 17.49 0.09 -10.14
N PRO A 7 18.66 0.03 -10.81
CA PRO A 7 19.90 -0.37 -10.14
C PRO A 7 20.46 0.70 -9.19
N LEU A 8 20.30 1.98 -9.52
CA LEU A 8 20.90 3.10 -8.78
C LEU A 8 19.85 3.75 -7.86
N ILE A 9 19.93 3.49 -6.57
CA ILE A 9 18.90 3.94 -5.62
C ILE A 9 19.45 4.99 -4.67
N GLY A 10 18.66 6.01 -4.36
CA GLY A 10 19.00 7.06 -3.40
C GLY A 10 19.52 8.37 -4.02
N ASN A 11 19.57 8.48 -5.35
CA ASN A 11 20.17 9.62 -6.07
C ASN A 11 19.63 11.00 -5.63
N TYR A 12 18.37 11.07 -5.22
CA TYR A 12 17.72 12.32 -4.80
C TYR A 12 17.70 12.53 -3.27
N GLY A 13 18.26 11.59 -2.52
CA GLY A 13 18.18 11.58 -1.05
C GLY A 13 16.74 11.47 -0.57
N ILE A 14 16.53 11.83 0.70
CA ILE A 14 15.22 11.82 1.34
C ILE A 14 14.81 13.26 1.69
N PRO A 15 13.59 13.69 1.35
CA PRO A 15 13.08 15.00 1.73
C PRO A 15 12.75 15.08 3.23
N SER A 16 12.47 16.29 3.73
CA SER A 16 12.09 16.49 5.13
C SER A 16 10.74 15.82 5.45
N GLU A 17 10.70 15.01 6.50
CA GLU A 17 9.46 14.46 7.08
C GLU A 17 8.65 15.51 7.83
N LYS A 18 9.28 16.64 8.21
CA LYS A 18 8.64 17.74 8.96
C LYS A 18 7.85 18.70 8.07
N GLU A 19 7.81 18.47 6.76
CA GLU A 19 7.04 19.27 5.82
C GLU A 19 5.65 18.67 5.64
N PHE A 20 4.62 19.47 5.99
CA PHE A 20 3.22 19.13 5.83
C PHE A 20 2.56 20.04 4.78
N ASP A 21 1.51 19.55 4.12
CA ASP A 21 0.66 20.35 3.24
C ASP A 21 -0.41 21.13 4.02
N GLU A 22 -1.23 21.91 3.32
CA GLU A 22 -2.31 22.73 3.89
C GLU A 22 -3.38 21.92 4.65
N HIS A 23 -3.40 20.60 4.47
CA HIS A 23 -4.31 19.68 5.14
C HIS A 23 -3.66 18.91 6.29
N GLY A 24 -2.40 19.23 6.63
CA GLY A 24 -1.65 18.57 7.70
C GLY A 24 -1.14 17.18 7.31
N LEU A 25 -1.12 16.84 6.02
CA LEU A 25 -0.57 15.57 5.52
C LEU A 25 0.92 15.74 5.18
N HIS A 26 1.73 14.71 5.38
CA HIS A 26 3.16 14.75 4.99
C HIS A 26 3.30 15.12 3.51
N LYS A 27 4.07 16.15 3.17
CA LYS A 27 4.08 16.72 1.81
C LYS A 27 4.72 15.80 0.76
N HIS A 28 5.72 15.02 1.16
CA HIS A 28 6.54 14.22 0.23
C HIS A 28 6.45 12.70 0.49
N PHE A 29 5.58 12.28 1.40
CA PHE A 29 5.41 10.88 1.79
C PHE A 29 3.97 10.43 1.60
N GLU A 30 3.81 9.11 1.43
CA GLU A 30 2.52 8.48 1.13
C GLU A 30 1.92 7.76 2.33
N TRP A 31 2.53 7.88 3.51
CA TRP A 31 2.08 7.25 4.76
C TRP A 31 2.17 8.28 5.90
N ILE A 32 1.45 8.01 7.00
CA ILE A 32 1.41 8.88 8.17
C ILE A 32 2.69 8.73 9.01
N GLU A 33 3.21 7.51 9.13
CA GLU A 33 4.35 7.26 10.02
C GLU A 33 5.28 6.17 9.46
N GLY A 34 6.58 6.36 9.70
CA GLY A 34 7.59 5.32 9.57
C GLY A 34 7.97 4.96 8.14
N ILE A 35 8.36 3.70 7.92
CA ILE A 35 8.65 3.13 6.61
C ILE A 35 7.89 1.81 6.50
N SER A 36 7.05 1.64 5.48
CA SER A 36 6.15 0.48 5.42
C SER A 36 6.84 -0.83 4.98
N ILE A 37 8.07 -0.78 4.46
CA ILE A 37 8.78 -1.99 4.02
C ILE A 37 9.57 -2.60 5.18
N ALA A 38 9.53 -3.93 5.31
CA ALA A 38 10.33 -4.63 6.31
C ALA A 38 11.85 -4.58 6.04
N ALA A 39 12.24 -4.44 4.77
CA ALA A 39 13.64 -4.29 4.36
C ALA A 39 13.74 -3.88 2.88
N LEU A 40 14.88 -3.31 2.49
CA LEU A 40 15.19 -2.93 1.11
C LEU A 40 16.38 -3.70 0.53
N VAL A 41 16.27 -4.12 -0.73
CA VAL A 41 17.35 -4.74 -1.51
C VAL A 41 17.55 -3.93 -2.78
N VAL A 42 18.79 -3.45 -3.01
CA VAL A 42 19.15 -2.61 -4.16
C VAL A 42 20.41 -3.12 -4.85
N GLY A 43 20.61 -2.70 -6.11
CA GLY A 43 21.85 -2.95 -6.83
C GLY A 43 22.98 -2.09 -6.27
N GLU A 44 22.82 -0.78 -6.34
CA GLU A 44 23.78 0.21 -5.87
C GLU A 44 23.05 1.29 -5.07
N ILE A 45 23.70 1.77 -4.01
CA ILE A 45 23.21 2.85 -3.17
C ILE A 45 24.02 4.12 -3.46
N CYS A 46 23.33 5.23 -3.69
CA CYS A 46 23.96 6.54 -3.83
C CYS A 46 24.27 7.12 -2.44
N GLU A 47 25.55 7.31 -2.16
CA GLU A 47 26.02 7.89 -0.88
C GLU A 47 26.00 9.43 -0.89
N THR A 48 26.05 10.04 -2.07
CA THR A 48 26.14 11.49 -2.28
C THR A 48 24.95 12.02 -3.08
N PRO A 49 23.72 12.00 -2.51
CA PRO A 49 22.52 12.42 -3.22
C PRO A 49 22.57 13.89 -3.62
N SER A 50 22.03 14.22 -4.79
CA SER A 50 21.95 15.59 -5.32
C SER A 50 20.53 15.93 -5.75
N HIS A 51 19.83 16.65 -4.90
CA HIS A 51 18.50 17.18 -5.16
C HIS A 51 18.21 18.35 -4.22
N TRP A 52 17.55 19.40 -4.69
CA TRP A 52 17.28 20.61 -3.89
C TRP A 52 16.42 20.35 -2.65
N ARG A 53 15.63 19.26 -2.63
CA ARG A 53 14.87 18.81 -1.44
C ARG A 53 15.62 17.84 -0.54
N SER A 54 16.79 17.34 -0.93
CA SER A 54 17.53 16.34 -0.15
C SER A 54 17.90 16.90 1.22
N LYS A 55 17.53 16.18 2.29
CA LYS A 55 17.91 16.51 3.67
C LYS A 55 18.82 15.46 4.30
N GLN A 56 18.73 14.22 3.85
CA GLN A 56 19.58 13.12 4.32
C GLN A 56 19.68 12.01 3.26
N THR A 57 20.63 11.11 3.45
CA THR A 57 20.78 9.92 2.59
C THR A 57 19.69 8.90 2.87
N LEU A 58 19.40 8.04 1.88
CA LEU A 58 18.47 6.93 2.06
C LEU A 58 18.93 6.00 3.19
N SER A 59 20.23 5.68 3.26
CA SER A 59 20.80 4.84 4.31
C SER A 59 20.60 5.42 5.71
N LYS A 60 20.79 6.74 5.89
CA LYS A 60 20.58 7.40 7.18
C LYS A 60 19.11 7.37 7.59
N TRP A 61 18.21 7.70 6.66
CA TRP A 61 16.77 7.65 6.92
C TRP A 61 16.27 6.26 7.31
N MET A 62 16.74 5.22 6.62
CA MET A 62 16.42 3.84 6.94
C MET A 62 16.96 3.41 8.30
N LEU A 63 18.20 3.82 8.64
CA LEU A 63 18.80 3.57 9.95
C LEU A 63 17.97 4.21 11.07
N ASP A 64 17.55 5.47 10.88
CA ASP A 64 16.75 6.21 11.88
C ASP A 64 15.37 5.56 12.11
N HIS A 65 14.85 4.85 11.11
CA HIS A 65 13.60 4.08 11.18
C HIS A 65 13.78 2.60 11.53
N ASN A 66 15.00 2.16 11.86
CA ASN A 66 15.33 0.76 12.13
C ASN A 66 14.92 -0.20 11.00
N VAL A 67 14.99 0.25 9.74
CA VAL A 67 14.71 -0.60 8.57
C VAL A 67 16.00 -1.11 7.95
N PRO A 68 16.21 -2.43 7.88
CA PRO A 68 17.40 -3.00 7.28
C PRO A 68 17.42 -2.83 5.76
N GLY A 69 18.62 -2.65 5.21
CA GLY A 69 18.86 -2.58 3.77
C GLY A 69 20.13 -3.36 3.38
N ILE A 70 20.18 -3.85 2.15
CA ILE A 70 21.38 -4.46 1.56
C ILE A 70 21.57 -3.95 0.11
N SER A 71 22.80 -3.57 -0.21
CA SER A 71 23.25 -3.13 -1.53
C SER A 71 24.28 -4.13 -2.10
N GLY A 72 24.67 -3.95 -3.37
CA GLY A 72 25.61 -4.84 -4.06
C GLY A 72 24.98 -6.15 -4.54
N ILE A 73 23.65 -6.23 -4.58
CA ILE A 73 22.92 -7.44 -4.99
C ILE A 73 22.55 -7.35 -6.47
N ASP A 74 22.75 -8.44 -7.22
CA ASP A 74 22.16 -8.56 -8.56
C ASP A 74 20.63 -8.67 -8.46
N THR A 75 19.95 -7.51 -8.41
CA THR A 75 18.50 -7.44 -8.29
C THR A 75 17.80 -7.98 -9.53
N ARG A 76 18.47 -8.04 -10.69
CA ARG A 76 17.92 -8.65 -11.91
C ARG A 76 17.87 -10.17 -11.77
N ALA A 77 18.96 -10.81 -11.33
CA ALA A 77 18.99 -12.24 -11.07
C ALA A 77 17.96 -12.64 -10.00
N LEU A 78 17.87 -11.85 -8.92
CA LEU A 78 16.87 -12.07 -7.87
C LEU A 78 15.44 -11.92 -8.40
N THR A 79 15.16 -10.90 -9.20
CA THR A 79 13.84 -10.67 -9.81
C THR A 79 13.44 -11.82 -10.73
N LYS A 80 14.38 -12.36 -11.54
CA LYS A 80 14.11 -13.56 -12.36
C LYS A 80 13.72 -14.75 -11.49
N LYS A 81 14.47 -15.00 -10.41
CA LYS A 81 14.20 -16.11 -9.49
C LYS A 81 12.82 -15.98 -8.84
N ILE A 82 12.44 -14.79 -8.38
CA ILE A 82 11.10 -14.50 -7.84
C ILE A 82 10.02 -14.75 -8.91
N ARG A 83 10.19 -14.24 -10.13
CA ARG A 83 9.21 -14.42 -11.21
C ARG A 83 9.00 -15.89 -11.58
N GLU A 84 10.08 -16.68 -11.61
CA GLU A 84 10.04 -18.09 -12.00
C GLU A 84 9.36 -18.97 -10.94
N ASN A 85 9.63 -18.71 -9.65
CA ASN A 85 9.15 -19.52 -8.52
C ASN A 85 7.90 -18.94 -7.81
N GLY A 86 7.49 -17.72 -8.16
CA GLY A 86 6.35 -17.04 -7.56
C GLY A 86 6.66 -16.31 -6.25
N THR A 87 5.74 -16.35 -5.28
CA THR A 87 5.95 -15.68 -3.99
C THR A 87 6.99 -16.46 -3.17
N ILE A 88 8.18 -15.87 -3.00
CA ILE A 88 9.29 -16.45 -2.24
C ILE A 88 9.40 -15.74 -0.89
N LEU A 89 9.48 -16.51 0.20
CA LEU A 89 9.86 -15.97 1.50
C LEU A 89 11.38 -15.75 1.57
N GLY A 90 11.79 -14.62 2.14
CA GLY A 90 13.18 -14.23 2.23
C GLY A 90 13.52 -13.63 3.58
N ARG A 91 14.81 -13.59 3.90
CA ARG A 91 15.36 -12.98 5.10
C ARG A 91 16.70 -12.32 4.75
N ILE A 92 16.96 -11.17 5.34
CA ILE A 92 18.29 -10.56 5.37
C ILE A 92 18.92 -10.95 6.71
N VAL A 93 20.14 -11.46 6.66
CA VAL A 93 20.93 -11.82 7.85
C VAL A 93 22.26 -11.08 7.76
N TYR A 94 22.76 -10.65 8.91
CA TYR A 94 24.06 -9.96 8.99
C TYR A 94 25.21 -10.95 8.81
N GLU A 95 25.11 -12.10 9.47
CA GLU A 95 26.05 -13.22 9.34
C GLU A 95 25.33 -14.44 8.78
N TYR A 96 26.07 -15.25 8.01
CA TYR A 96 25.51 -16.49 7.49
C TYR A 96 25.33 -17.48 8.65
N PRO A 97 24.10 -17.95 8.90
CA PRO A 97 23.83 -18.87 10.01
C PRO A 97 24.53 -20.21 9.76
N GLU A 98 25.07 -20.84 10.80
CA GLU A 98 25.69 -22.18 10.71
C GLU A 98 24.70 -23.25 10.21
N HIS A 99 23.43 -23.09 10.54
CA HIS A 99 22.35 -24.00 10.18
C HIS A 99 21.21 -23.27 9.46
N PRO A 100 21.38 -22.83 8.20
CA PRO A 100 20.39 -22.03 7.48
C PRO A 100 19.05 -22.76 7.29
N LYS A 101 19.08 -24.09 7.20
CA LYS A 101 17.89 -24.93 6.98
C LYS A 101 16.95 -25.01 8.18
N THR A 102 17.43 -24.69 9.39
CA THR A 102 16.60 -24.69 10.61
C THR A 102 15.85 -23.38 10.79
N LEU A 103 16.18 -22.35 10.00
CA LEU A 103 15.47 -21.08 10.04
C LEU A 103 14.04 -21.24 9.52
N LYS A 104 13.08 -20.99 10.41
CA LYS A 104 11.67 -20.89 10.04
C LYS A 104 11.41 -19.55 9.35
N PHE A 105 10.83 -19.59 8.17
CA PHE A 105 10.30 -18.41 7.49
C PHE A 105 8.85 -18.20 7.92
N ASN A 106 8.52 -16.98 8.32
CA ASN A 106 7.14 -16.61 8.65
C ASN A 106 6.51 -15.96 7.42
N ASP A 107 5.37 -16.46 6.95
CA ASP A 107 4.62 -15.79 5.88
C ASP A 107 3.83 -14.62 6.48
N PRO A 108 4.15 -13.37 6.12
CA PRO A 108 3.39 -12.22 6.63
C PRO A 108 1.92 -12.22 6.18
N ASN A 109 1.55 -12.95 5.12
CA ASN A 109 0.18 -13.01 4.63
C ASN A 109 -0.78 -13.79 5.54
N GLU A 110 -0.26 -14.56 6.51
CA GLU A 110 -1.09 -15.24 7.53
C GLU A 110 -1.62 -14.28 8.59
N ARG A 111 -1.02 -13.08 8.72
CA ARG A 111 -1.40 -12.05 9.69
C ARG A 111 -2.37 -11.04 9.07
N ASN A 112 -3.14 -10.37 9.91
CA ASN A 112 -3.98 -9.25 9.49
C ASN A 112 -3.12 -7.97 9.33
N LEU A 113 -2.42 -7.87 8.20
CA LEU A 113 -1.55 -6.72 7.90
C LEU A 113 -2.32 -5.40 7.83
N VAL A 114 -3.61 -5.44 7.46
CA VAL A 114 -4.49 -4.27 7.46
C VAL A 114 -4.66 -3.71 8.87
N ALA A 115 -4.85 -4.58 9.87
CA ALA A 115 -4.95 -4.14 11.27
C ALA A 115 -3.65 -3.50 11.80
N GLU A 116 -2.50 -3.96 11.30
CA GLU A 116 -1.19 -3.44 11.66
C GLU A 116 -1.00 -2.01 11.13
N CYS A 117 -1.40 -1.73 9.88
CA CYS A 117 -1.16 -0.44 9.23
C CYS A 117 -2.29 0.59 9.34
N SER A 118 -3.51 0.17 9.66
CA SER A 118 -4.66 1.07 9.81
C SER A 118 -4.46 2.08 10.94
N VAL A 119 -4.98 3.30 10.76
CA VAL A 119 -5.22 4.28 11.83
C VAL A 119 -6.00 3.65 12.98
N LYS A 120 -5.73 4.16 14.19
CA LYS A 120 -6.36 3.66 15.43
C LYS A 120 -7.59 4.48 15.83
N GLU A 121 -7.66 5.72 15.40
CA GLU A 121 -8.75 6.65 15.66
C GLU A 121 -9.19 7.32 14.36
N THR A 122 -10.43 7.80 14.34
CA THR A 122 -10.97 8.51 13.19
C THR A 122 -10.28 9.86 13.01
N MET A 123 -9.91 10.18 11.77
CA MET A 123 -9.34 11.47 11.40
C MET A 123 -10.23 12.15 10.36
N THR A 124 -10.55 13.42 10.56
CA THR A 124 -11.38 14.19 9.63
C THR A 124 -10.56 15.24 8.90
N PHE A 125 -10.65 15.23 7.57
CA PHE A 125 -10.00 16.19 6.68
C PHE A 125 -11.05 17.01 5.93
N ASN A 126 -10.81 18.32 5.80
CA ASN A 126 -11.74 19.27 5.18
C ASN A 126 -13.15 19.17 5.78
N ALA A 127 -13.28 19.44 7.08
CA ALA A 127 -14.49 19.18 7.87
C ALA A 127 -15.77 19.87 7.35
N THR A 128 -15.64 20.97 6.60
CA THR A 128 -16.73 21.71 5.97
C THR A 128 -16.98 21.33 4.51
N GLY A 129 -16.20 20.38 3.98
CA GLY A 129 -16.27 19.91 2.61
C GLY A 129 -17.51 19.08 2.29
N THR A 130 -17.76 18.93 0.99
CA THR A 130 -18.86 18.12 0.45
C THR A 130 -18.45 17.52 -0.91
N PRO A 131 -18.82 16.26 -1.22
CA PRO A 131 -19.57 15.31 -0.39
C PRO A 131 -18.79 14.80 0.83
N ARG A 132 -19.47 14.18 1.79
CA ARG A 132 -18.87 13.48 2.93
C ARG A 132 -18.46 12.07 2.52
N ILE A 133 -17.17 11.78 2.54
CA ILE A 133 -16.61 10.48 2.18
C ILE A 133 -16.11 9.78 3.44
N CYS A 134 -16.70 8.64 3.78
CA CYS A 134 -16.11 7.73 4.77
C CYS A 134 -15.04 6.90 4.08
N ALA A 135 -13.79 7.01 4.52
CA ALA A 135 -12.65 6.28 3.97
C ALA A 135 -12.19 5.21 4.98
N ILE A 136 -12.37 3.94 4.65
CA ILE A 136 -11.83 2.84 5.46
C ILE A 136 -10.33 2.74 5.21
N ASP A 137 -9.54 2.88 6.27
CA ASP A 137 -8.10 2.74 6.19
C ASP A 137 -7.68 1.27 6.21
N CYS A 138 -7.40 0.72 5.03
CA CYS A 138 -6.79 -0.60 4.88
C CYS A 138 -5.25 -0.54 4.75
N GLY A 139 -4.59 0.58 5.04
CA GLY A 139 -3.20 0.86 4.65
C GLY A 139 -3.12 1.90 3.53
N LEU A 140 -3.95 2.93 3.66
CA LEU A 140 -4.18 4.00 2.70
C LEU A 140 -2.89 4.75 2.39
N LYS A 141 -2.71 5.09 1.10
CA LYS A 141 -1.73 6.09 0.69
C LYS A 141 -2.31 7.50 0.75
N LEU A 142 -1.59 8.44 1.34
CA LEU A 142 -2.05 9.83 1.57
C LEU A 142 -2.56 10.54 0.31
N ASN A 143 -2.04 10.23 -0.88
CA ASN A 143 -2.51 10.87 -2.10
C ASN A 143 -3.98 10.54 -2.45
N GLN A 144 -4.54 9.44 -1.92
CA GLN A 144 -5.99 9.16 -2.05
C GLN A 144 -6.82 10.22 -1.34
N ILE A 145 -6.43 10.60 -0.11
CA ILE A 145 -7.08 11.69 0.62
C ILE A 145 -6.91 12.99 -0.16
N ARG A 146 -5.69 13.35 -0.57
CA ARG A 146 -5.44 14.58 -1.35
C ARG A 146 -6.32 14.68 -2.59
N CYS A 147 -6.54 13.58 -3.30
CA CYS A 147 -7.40 13.55 -4.48
C CYS A 147 -8.88 13.86 -4.17
N PHE A 148 -9.40 13.42 -3.02
CA PHE A 148 -10.75 13.79 -2.58
C PHE A 148 -10.81 15.25 -2.11
N LEU A 149 -9.84 15.70 -1.31
CA LEU A 149 -9.79 17.07 -0.80
C LEU A 149 -9.71 18.09 -1.94
N ALA A 150 -8.90 17.82 -2.97
CA ALA A 150 -8.78 18.65 -4.16
C ALA A 150 -10.10 18.78 -4.96
N ARG A 151 -11.09 17.91 -4.70
CA ARG A 151 -12.44 17.96 -5.28
C ARG A 151 -13.48 18.57 -4.33
N GLY A 152 -13.04 19.13 -3.20
CA GLY A 152 -13.89 19.77 -2.20
C GLY A 152 -14.54 18.82 -1.19
N ALA A 153 -14.28 17.52 -1.27
CA ALA A 153 -14.89 16.53 -0.39
C ALA A 153 -14.37 16.65 1.06
N ARG A 154 -15.26 16.36 2.02
CA ARG A 154 -14.86 16.02 3.39
C ARG A 154 -14.46 14.55 3.41
N VAL A 155 -13.37 14.21 4.07
CA VAL A 155 -12.92 12.82 4.21
C VAL A 155 -12.82 12.47 5.70
N ASP A 156 -13.62 11.52 6.14
CA ASP A 156 -13.52 10.90 7.46
C ASP A 156 -12.79 9.56 7.30
N LEU A 157 -11.50 9.55 7.60
CA LEU A 157 -10.64 8.35 7.59
C LEU A 157 -10.89 7.55 8.87
N VAL A 158 -11.39 6.33 8.73
CA VAL A 158 -11.77 5.47 9.86
C VAL A 158 -10.92 4.20 9.91
N PRO A 159 -10.74 3.58 11.09
CA PRO A 159 -10.05 2.30 11.21
C PRO A 159 -10.67 1.19 10.35
N TRP A 160 -9.86 0.22 9.95
CA TRP A 160 -10.27 -0.93 9.12
C TRP A 160 -11.49 -1.72 9.62
N ASN A 161 -11.73 -1.73 10.93
CA ASN A 161 -12.81 -2.44 11.63
C ASN A 161 -13.94 -1.51 12.10
N HIS A 162 -13.97 -0.27 11.62
CA HIS A 162 -14.98 0.71 12.02
C HIS A 162 -16.40 0.24 11.65
N PRO A 163 -17.38 0.32 12.57
CA PRO A 163 -18.77 0.03 12.27
C PRO A 163 -19.34 1.11 11.34
N LEU A 164 -19.76 0.74 10.14
CA LEU A 164 -20.26 1.72 9.16
C LEU A 164 -21.73 2.06 9.40
N ASN A 165 -22.05 3.34 9.34
CA ASN A 165 -23.42 3.86 9.39
C ASN A 165 -23.71 4.69 8.13
N GLU A 166 -24.59 4.19 7.27
CA GLU A 166 -24.88 4.80 5.96
C GLU A 166 -25.40 6.25 6.05
N SER A 167 -26.03 6.66 7.15
CA SER A 167 -26.55 8.02 7.30
C SER A 167 -25.46 9.09 7.55
N GLU A 168 -24.24 8.68 7.88
CA GLU A 168 -23.15 9.58 8.27
C GLU A 168 -22.31 10.08 7.11
N PHE A 169 -22.41 9.45 5.93
CA PHE A 169 -21.61 9.77 4.76
C PHE A 169 -22.42 9.68 3.47
N ASP A 170 -21.97 10.40 2.45
CA ASP A 170 -22.61 10.45 1.13
C ASP A 170 -21.90 9.51 0.12
N GLY A 171 -20.72 8.99 0.47
CA GLY A 171 -19.96 8.01 -0.30
C GLY A 171 -19.03 7.18 0.59
N LEU A 172 -18.81 5.93 0.21
CA LEU A 172 -17.88 5.02 0.89
C LEU A 172 -16.64 4.79 0.02
N PHE A 173 -15.47 5.00 0.60
CA PHE A 173 -14.18 4.72 -0.01
C PHE A 173 -13.45 3.60 0.75
N ILE A 174 -12.93 2.62 0.02
CA ILE A 174 -12.13 1.52 0.57
C ILE A 174 -10.72 1.63 -0.01
N SER A 175 -9.74 1.92 0.84
CA SER A 175 -8.40 2.24 0.39
C SER A 175 -7.62 1.02 -0.12
N ASN A 176 -6.42 1.28 -0.65
CA ASN A 176 -5.44 0.21 -0.85
C ASN A 176 -4.98 -0.40 0.47
N GLY A 177 -4.32 -1.54 0.41
CA GLY A 177 -3.74 -2.15 1.60
C GLY A 177 -2.82 -3.33 1.31
N PRO A 178 -2.10 -3.80 2.34
CA PRO A 178 -1.31 -5.03 2.29
C PRO A 178 -2.16 -6.27 2.62
N GLY A 179 -1.60 -7.44 2.34
CA GLY A 179 -2.13 -8.71 2.83
C GLY A 179 -3.18 -9.36 1.94
N ASP A 180 -3.77 -10.43 2.48
CA ASP A 180 -4.77 -11.25 1.82
C ASP A 180 -6.19 -10.72 2.14
N PRO A 181 -7.05 -10.41 1.16
CA PRO A 181 -8.43 -9.99 1.42
C PRO A 181 -9.24 -10.99 2.26
N VAL A 182 -8.89 -12.29 2.25
CA VAL A 182 -9.60 -13.34 3.01
C VAL A 182 -9.48 -13.14 4.53
N VAL A 183 -8.42 -12.48 5.02
CA VAL A 183 -8.27 -12.21 6.45
C VAL A 183 -9.11 -11.02 6.94
N CYS A 184 -9.64 -10.18 6.03
CA CYS A 184 -10.37 -8.95 6.35
C CYS A 184 -11.90 -9.14 6.51
N LYS A 185 -12.32 -10.20 7.21
CA LYS A 185 -13.74 -10.61 7.31
C LYS A 185 -14.66 -9.55 7.90
N ASP A 186 -14.19 -8.82 8.91
CA ASP A 186 -14.99 -7.79 9.58
C ASP A 186 -15.27 -6.61 8.65
N THR A 187 -14.24 -6.15 7.93
CA THR A 187 -14.36 -5.09 6.91
C THR A 187 -15.31 -5.51 5.79
N VAL A 188 -15.18 -6.74 5.26
CA VAL A 188 -16.09 -7.28 4.24
C VAL A 188 -17.55 -7.30 4.74
N THR A 189 -17.75 -7.66 6.01
CA THR A 189 -19.09 -7.67 6.63
C THR A 189 -19.71 -6.27 6.66
N GLN A 190 -18.93 -5.24 7.01
CA GLN A 190 -19.42 -3.86 6.99
C GLN A 190 -19.71 -3.37 5.58
N ILE A 191 -18.82 -3.65 4.61
CA ILE A 191 -19.03 -3.30 3.20
C ILE A 191 -20.33 -3.93 2.68
N LYS A 192 -20.56 -5.22 2.98
CA LYS A 192 -21.77 -5.95 2.56
C LYS A 192 -23.05 -5.30 3.08
N LYS A 193 -23.04 -4.77 4.31
CA LYS A 193 -24.20 -4.03 4.87
C LYS A 193 -24.51 -2.77 4.06
N ILE A 194 -23.49 -2.00 3.68
CA ILE A 194 -23.66 -0.78 2.88
C ILE A 194 -24.14 -1.12 1.46
N LEU A 195 -23.58 -2.16 0.84
CA LEU A 195 -24.01 -2.57 -0.51
C LEU A 195 -25.47 -3.04 -0.56
N ALA A 196 -25.99 -3.62 0.53
CA ALA A 196 -27.36 -4.11 0.59
C ALA A 196 -28.42 -3.01 0.44
N SER A 197 -28.09 -1.74 0.75
CA SER A 197 -29.01 -0.63 0.56
C SER A 197 -29.17 -0.22 -0.90
N GLY A 198 -28.10 -0.38 -1.70
CA GLY A 198 -27.98 0.11 -3.07
C GLY A 198 -28.01 1.63 -3.25
N LYS A 199 -27.88 2.42 -2.17
CA LYS A 199 -28.05 3.89 -2.22
C LYS A 199 -26.73 4.65 -2.26
N THR A 200 -25.75 4.22 -1.48
CA THR A 200 -24.47 4.94 -1.36
C THR A 200 -23.46 4.50 -2.41
N PRO A 201 -22.85 5.44 -3.17
CA PRO A 201 -21.73 5.12 -4.05
C PRO A 201 -20.55 4.53 -3.28
N VAL A 202 -20.01 3.42 -3.77
CA VAL A 202 -18.85 2.73 -3.18
C VAL A 202 -17.70 2.69 -4.17
N PHE A 203 -16.51 3.12 -3.74
CA PHE A 203 -15.31 3.11 -4.56
C PHE A 203 -14.15 2.41 -3.83
N GLY A 204 -13.61 1.34 -4.42
CA GLY A 204 -12.50 0.58 -3.86
C GLY A 204 -11.25 0.62 -4.75
N ILE A 205 -10.08 0.82 -4.15
CA ILE A 205 -8.77 0.82 -4.85
C ILE A 205 -7.92 -0.35 -4.38
N CYS A 206 -7.33 -1.12 -5.32
CA CYS A 206 -6.39 -2.21 -5.00
C CYS A 206 -7.03 -3.26 -4.06
N LEU A 207 -6.62 -3.32 -2.79
CA LEU A 207 -7.27 -4.17 -1.79
C LEU A 207 -8.76 -3.81 -1.65
N GLY A 208 -9.13 -2.54 -1.68
CA GLY A 208 -10.53 -2.13 -1.64
C GLY A 208 -11.37 -2.69 -2.79
N HIS A 209 -10.81 -2.85 -3.98
CA HIS A 209 -11.48 -3.54 -5.10
C HIS A 209 -11.71 -5.03 -4.77
N GLN A 210 -10.71 -5.69 -4.17
CA GLN A 210 -10.80 -7.11 -3.79
C GLN A 210 -11.81 -7.34 -2.66
N LEU A 211 -11.84 -6.46 -1.66
CA LEU A 211 -12.81 -6.52 -0.55
C LEU A 211 -14.23 -6.26 -1.06
N LEU A 212 -14.41 -5.31 -1.98
CA LEU A 212 -15.69 -5.04 -2.63
C LEU A 212 -16.19 -6.27 -3.41
N ALA A 213 -15.32 -6.90 -4.21
CA ALA A 213 -15.64 -8.12 -4.94
C ALA A 213 -15.98 -9.27 -3.99
N THR A 214 -15.24 -9.42 -2.90
CA THR A 214 -15.51 -10.46 -1.88
C THR A 214 -16.85 -10.22 -1.20
N ALA A 215 -17.23 -8.96 -0.92
CA ALA A 215 -18.50 -8.62 -0.29
C ALA A 215 -19.72 -9.01 -1.14
N ILE A 216 -19.58 -9.04 -2.46
CA ILE A 216 -20.61 -9.52 -3.41
C ILE A 216 -20.49 -11.01 -3.74
N GLY A 217 -19.58 -11.74 -3.11
CA GLY A 217 -19.44 -13.20 -3.24
C GLY A 217 -18.43 -13.68 -4.28
N CYS A 218 -17.66 -12.78 -4.90
CA CYS A 218 -16.54 -13.18 -5.76
C CYS A 218 -15.41 -13.80 -4.94
N LYS A 219 -14.59 -14.63 -5.60
CA LYS A 219 -13.39 -15.23 -4.98
C LYS A 219 -12.16 -14.41 -5.33
N THR A 220 -11.18 -14.45 -4.45
CA THR A 220 -9.85 -13.87 -4.67
C THR A 220 -8.81 -14.99 -4.63
N TYR A 221 -7.70 -14.80 -5.35
CA TYR A 221 -6.60 -15.75 -5.38
C TYR A 221 -5.24 -15.04 -5.35
N LYS A 222 -4.23 -15.74 -4.83
CA LYS A 222 -2.84 -15.28 -4.80
C LYS A 222 -2.22 -15.46 -6.18
N MET A 223 -1.78 -14.36 -6.78
CA MET A 223 -1.07 -14.37 -8.06
C MET A 223 0.32 -14.99 -7.88
N LYS A 224 0.89 -15.57 -8.95
CA LYS A 224 2.23 -16.15 -8.91
C LYS A 224 3.28 -15.15 -8.42
N TYR A 225 3.41 -14.00 -9.07
CA TYR A 225 4.40 -12.96 -8.71
C TYR A 225 3.81 -11.54 -8.61
N GLY A 226 2.47 -11.42 -8.69
CA GLY A 226 1.73 -10.16 -8.56
C GLY A 226 2.02 -9.13 -9.66
N ASN A 227 1.31 -8.01 -9.58
CA ASN A 227 1.47 -6.85 -10.44
C ASN A 227 2.10 -5.72 -9.63
N ARG A 228 3.37 -5.39 -9.93
CA ARG A 228 4.18 -4.42 -9.16
C ARG A 228 5.01 -3.56 -10.10
N GLY A 229 4.65 -2.30 -10.24
CA GLY A 229 5.35 -1.35 -11.11
C GLY A 229 4.51 -0.14 -11.48
N HIS A 230 5.09 0.76 -12.27
CA HIS A 230 4.45 2.01 -12.72
C HIS A 230 4.07 2.00 -14.21
N ASN A 231 4.27 0.86 -14.88
CA ASN A 231 4.16 0.67 -16.32
C ASN A 231 3.18 -0.45 -16.69
N LEU A 232 2.13 -0.66 -15.89
CA LEU A 232 1.19 -1.74 -16.14
C LEU A 232 0.00 -1.23 -16.97
N PRO A 233 -0.24 -1.79 -18.17
CA PRO A 233 -1.39 -1.40 -18.98
C PRO A 233 -2.68 -1.94 -18.38
N CYS A 234 -3.74 -1.13 -18.39
CA CYS A 234 -5.09 -1.54 -18.04
C CYS A 234 -6.06 -1.08 -19.14
N ILE A 235 -6.88 -2.01 -19.63
CA ILE A 235 -7.85 -1.74 -20.70
C ILE A 235 -9.19 -1.44 -20.07
N HIS A 236 -9.79 -0.31 -20.46
CA HIS A 236 -11.17 -0.01 -20.09
C HIS A 236 -12.10 -0.74 -21.06
N HIS A 237 -12.55 -1.91 -20.63
CA HIS A 237 -13.39 -2.82 -21.42
C HIS A 237 -14.60 -2.10 -22.02
N GLY A 238 -14.94 -2.42 -23.27
CA GLY A 238 -16.02 -1.79 -24.02
C GLY A 238 -15.69 -0.42 -24.64
N THR A 239 -14.61 0.27 -24.23
CA THR A 239 -14.29 1.62 -24.75
C THR A 239 -13.13 1.66 -25.76
N GLY A 240 -12.36 0.58 -25.88
CA GLY A 240 -11.13 0.55 -26.68
C GLY A 240 -9.95 1.36 -26.11
N ARG A 241 -10.11 1.98 -24.93
CA ARG A 241 -9.07 2.80 -24.29
C ARG A 241 -8.13 1.94 -23.44
N CYS A 242 -6.85 2.28 -23.45
CA CYS A 242 -5.81 1.70 -22.60
C CYS A 242 -5.12 2.78 -21.77
N PHE A 243 -4.85 2.50 -20.50
CA PHE A 243 -4.20 3.41 -19.57
C PHE A 243 -2.95 2.77 -18.97
N MET A 244 -1.88 3.55 -18.80
CA MET A 244 -0.73 3.13 -18.00
C MET A 244 -1.03 3.37 -16.53
N THR A 245 -0.83 2.35 -15.69
CA THR A 245 -1.21 2.36 -14.29
C THR A 245 -0.04 1.99 -13.38
N SER A 246 -0.06 2.53 -12.17
CA SER A 246 0.75 2.01 -11.07
C SER A 246 -0.03 0.92 -10.35
N GLN A 247 0.61 -0.23 -10.16
CA GLN A 247 0.03 -1.37 -9.47
C GLN A 247 1.02 -1.90 -8.44
N ASN A 248 0.50 -2.34 -7.30
CA ASN A 248 1.27 -3.03 -6.28
C ASN A 248 0.34 -3.99 -5.51
N HIS A 249 -0.01 -5.12 -6.13
CA HIS A 249 -0.84 -6.14 -5.50
C HIS A 249 -0.35 -7.55 -5.82
N GLY A 250 -0.50 -8.46 -4.85
CA GLY A 250 -0.18 -9.87 -4.97
C GLY A 250 -1.40 -10.78 -5.16
N PHE A 251 -2.60 -10.23 -5.03
CA PHE A 251 -3.88 -10.94 -5.15
C PHE A 251 -4.71 -10.36 -6.27
N ALA A 252 -5.63 -11.15 -6.81
CA ALA A 252 -6.57 -10.74 -7.85
C ALA A 252 -7.96 -11.33 -7.57
N VAL A 253 -8.98 -10.73 -8.18
CA VAL A 253 -10.35 -11.24 -8.17
C VAL A 253 -10.48 -12.26 -9.32
N ASP A 254 -11.15 -13.37 -9.04
CA ASP A 254 -11.45 -14.40 -10.03
C ASP A 254 -12.55 -13.93 -10.99
N THR A 255 -12.39 -14.23 -12.28
CA THR A 255 -13.25 -13.76 -13.37
C THR A 255 -14.35 -14.74 -13.71
#